data_AF-A0A5P9QB24-F1
#
_entry.id   AF-A0A5P9QB24-F1
#
_cell.length_a   1.000
_cell.length_b   1.000
_cell.length_c   1.000
_cell.angle_alpha   90.00
_cell.angle_beta   90.00
_cell.angle_gamma   90.00
#
_symmetry.space_group_name_H-M   'P 1'
#
loop_
_entity.id
_entity.type
_entity.pdbx_description
1 polymer ?
#
loop_
_entity_poly.entity_id
_entity_poly.type
_entity_poly.pdbx_seq_one_letter_code
_entity_poly.pdbx_strand_id
1 'polypeptide(L)'
;MPSAPAGTLYRGHEGMWSWVAHRVTGVLIFFFLLVHVLDTSLVRVSPEAYNDVIGTYKNPIMGLGEAGLVAAIVFHAFNGIRIILVDFWAKGPKYQKRMLWIALALWVVAMAGFLPRQLMNVFGGN
;
A
#
# COMPACT_ATOMS: atom_id res chain seq x y z
N MET A 1 -10.71 32.14 34.49
CA MET A 1 -11.06 31.03 33.58
C MET A 1 -9.79 30.23 33.32
N PRO A 2 -9.72 28.93 33.63
CA PRO A 2 -8.57 28.13 33.22
C PRO A 2 -8.58 28.05 31.69
N SER A 3 -7.48 28.42 31.04
CA SER A 3 -7.30 28.21 29.60
C SER A 3 -7.24 26.71 29.34
N ALA A 4 -8.09 26.20 28.44
CA ALA A 4 -8.02 24.81 28.01
C ALA A 4 -6.59 24.52 27.52
N PRO A 5 -5.94 23.43 27.98
CA PRO A 5 -4.59 23.10 27.52
C PRO A 5 -4.63 22.93 26.00
N ALA A 6 -3.74 23.63 25.29
CA ALA A 6 -3.59 23.48 23.85
C ALA A 6 -3.37 21.99 23.53
N GLY A 7 -4.23 21.42 22.68
CA GLY A 7 -4.19 20.00 22.36
C GLY A 7 -2.83 19.60 21.80
N THR A 8 -2.08 18.79 22.54
CA THR A 8 -0.84 18.19 22.05
C THR A 8 -1.17 17.03 21.12
N LEU A 9 -0.46 16.88 19.99
CA LEU A 9 -0.64 15.74 19.09
C LEU A 9 -0.37 14.43 19.86
N TYR A 10 -1.33 13.51 19.85
CA TYR A 10 -1.15 12.20 20.47
C TYR A 10 -0.04 11.42 19.74
N ARG A 11 1.02 11.05 20.47
CA ARG A 11 2.23 10.42 19.88
C ARG A 11 1.95 9.05 19.27
N GLY A 12 0.88 8.38 19.72
CA GLY A 12 0.52 7.05 19.28
C GLY A 12 1.52 5.96 19.70
N HIS A 13 1.07 4.71 19.58
CA HIS A 13 1.94 3.53 19.66
C HIS A 13 1.95 2.84 18.30
N GLU A 14 2.81 1.83 18.13
CA GLU A 14 2.99 1.08 16.89
C GLU A 14 1.66 0.54 16.30
N GLY A 15 0.70 0.16 17.15
CA GLY A 15 -0.63 -0.27 16.73
C GLY A 15 -1.47 0.85 16.11
N MET A 16 -1.39 2.09 16.62
CA MET A 16 -2.11 3.23 16.07
C MET A 16 -1.57 3.61 14.69
N TRP A 17 -0.25 3.67 14.55
CA TRP A 17 0.38 3.99 13.26
C TRP A 17 0.13 2.91 12.22
N SER A 18 0.18 1.63 12.62
CA SER A 18 -0.22 0.50 11.77
C SER A 18 -1.68 0.62 11.29
N TRP A 19 -2.59 1.06 12.16
CA TRP A 19 -3.99 1.32 11.79
C TRP A 19 -4.14 2.48 10.80
N VAL A 20 -3.44 3.60 11.02
CA VAL A 20 -3.48 4.75 10.10
C VAL A 20 -3.00 4.30 8.72
N ALA A 21 -1.84 3.64 8.68
CA ALA A 21 -1.26 3.14 7.43
C ALA A 21 -2.19 2.16 6.72
N HIS A 22 -2.88 1.27 7.45
CA HIS A 22 -3.80 0.31 6.84
C HIS A 22 -4.99 0.99 6.17
N ARG A 23 -5.55 2.04 6.81
CA ARG A 23 -6.64 2.83 6.22
C ARG A 23 -6.19 3.61 5.01
N VAL A 24 -5.06 4.31 5.12
CA VAL A 24 -4.51 5.11 4.01
C VAL A 24 -4.24 4.21 2.81
N THR A 25 -3.56 3.08 3.00
CA THR A 25 -3.29 2.12 1.91
C THR A 25 -4.59 1.56 1.32
N GLY A 26 -5.60 1.23 2.14
CA GLY A 26 -6.90 0.76 1.65
C GLY A 26 -7.62 1.78 0.78
N VAL A 27 -7.63 3.06 1.20
CA VAL A 27 -8.23 4.15 0.41
C VAL A 27 -7.48 4.36 -0.91
N LEU A 28 -6.15 4.35 -0.89
CA LEU A 28 -5.34 4.47 -2.10
C LEU A 28 -5.60 3.32 -3.07
N ILE A 29 -5.66 2.08 -2.57
CA ILE A 29 -5.96 0.89 -3.39
C ILE A 29 -7.37 0.99 -3.97
N PHE A 30 -8.36 1.44 -3.19
CA PHE A 30 -9.73 1.62 -3.68
C PHE A 30 -9.81 2.58 -4.87
N PHE A 31 -9.19 3.77 -4.76
CA PHE A 31 -9.17 4.72 -5.87
C PHE A 31 -8.33 4.24 -7.05
N PHE A 32 -7.22 3.57 -6.80
CA PHE A 32 -6.46 2.89 -7.85
C PHE A 32 -7.35 1.90 -8.60
N LEU A 33 -8.08 1.03 -7.90
CA LEU A 33 -8.95 0.03 -8.52
C LEU A 33 -10.06 0.66 -9.36
N LEU A 34 -10.61 1.81 -8.94
CA LEU A 34 -11.61 2.53 -9.74
C LEU A 34 -11.02 2.95 -11.10
N VAL A 35 -9.86 3.61 -11.10
CA VAL A 35 -9.19 4.04 -12.34
C VAL A 35 -8.73 2.83 -13.16
N HIS A 36 -8.15 1.84 -12.51
CA HIS A 36 -7.59 0.64 -13.12
C HIS A 36 -8.65 -0.25 -13.79
N VAL A 37 -9.84 -0.36 -13.20
CA VAL A 37 -10.93 -1.13 -13.86
C VAL A 37 -11.44 -0.37 -15.08
N LEU A 38 -11.55 0.96 -15.01
CA LEU A 38 -11.99 1.77 -16.14
C LEU A 38 -10.98 1.73 -17.28
N ASP A 39 -9.69 1.93 -17.03
CA ASP A 39 -8.67 1.89 -18.09
C ASP A 39 -8.53 0.49 -18.71
N THR A 40 -8.54 -0.56 -17.90
CA THR A 40 -8.48 -1.94 -18.39
C THR A 40 -9.72 -2.31 -19.20
N SER A 41 -10.89 -1.72 -18.90
CA SER A 41 -12.11 -1.96 -19.67
C SER A 41 -12.04 -1.48 -21.12
N LEU A 42 -11.14 -0.53 -21.44
CA LEU A 42 -10.92 -0.06 -22.81
C LEU A 42 -10.43 -1.16 -23.76
N VAL A 43 -9.88 -2.26 -23.23
CA VAL A 43 -9.55 -3.47 -24.02
C VAL A 43 -10.79 -4.03 -24.74
N ARG A 44 -12.00 -3.72 -24.27
CA ARG A 44 -13.27 -4.13 -24.87
C ARG A 44 -13.86 -3.09 -25.84
N VAL A 45 -13.24 -1.92 -25.96
CA VAL A 45 -13.73 -0.81 -26.80
C VAL A 45 -12.90 -0.70 -28.08
N SER A 46 -11.60 -0.46 -27.97
CA SER A 46 -10.69 -0.33 -29.10
C SER A 46 -9.25 -0.62 -28.66
N PRO A 47 -8.48 -1.40 -29.42
CA PRO A 47 -7.05 -1.59 -29.18
C PRO A 47 -6.27 -0.27 -29.15
N GLU A 48 -6.62 0.67 -30.03
CA GLU A 48 -5.99 1.99 -30.13
C GLU A 48 -6.24 2.80 -28.85
N ALA A 49 -7.50 2.89 -28.41
CA ALA A 49 -7.84 3.63 -27.18
C ALA A 49 -7.14 3.07 -25.94
N TYR A 50 -7.03 1.75 -25.83
CA TYR A 50 -6.28 1.10 -24.76
C TYR A 50 -4.78 1.42 -24.83
N ASN A 51 -4.19 1.30 -26.02
CA ASN A 51 -2.77 1.57 -26.23
C ASN A 51 -2.40 3.03 -25.94
N ASP A 52 -3.26 3.98 -26.30
CA ASP A 52 -3.05 5.40 -26.02
C ASP A 52 -3.00 5.65 -24.52
N VAL A 53 -3.99 5.15 -23.77
CA VAL A 53 -4.05 5.32 -22.30
C VAL A 53 -2.86 4.65 -21.62
N ILE A 54 -2.57 3.38 -21.93
CA ILE A 54 -1.43 2.66 -21.36
C ILE A 54 -0.10 3.30 -21.76
N GLY A 55 -0.02 3.88 -22.96
CA GLY A 55 1.14 4.65 -23.42
C GLY A 55 1.47 5.81 -22.48
N THR A 56 0.46 6.52 -21.96
CA THR A 56 0.67 7.62 -21.00
C THR A 56 1.30 7.16 -19.68
N TYR A 57 1.11 5.89 -19.30
CA TYR A 57 1.65 5.33 -18.07
C TYR A 57 3.11 4.87 -18.19
N LYS A 58 3.67 4.81 -19.40
CA LYS A 58 5.05 4.36 -19.65
C LYS A 58 6.07 5.48 -19.43
N ASN A 59 6.17 5.96 -18.20
CA ASN A 59 7.16 6.98 -17.84
C ASN A 59 7.70 6.76 -16.41
N PRO A 60 8.86 7.35 -16.05
CA PRO A 60 9.46 7.10 -14.74
C PRO A 60 8.63 7.53 -13.53
N ILE A 61 7.81 8.57 -13.66
CA ILE A 61 6.93 9.03 -12.56
C ILE A 61 5.89 7.95 -12.26
N MET A 62 5.28 7.39 -13.31
CA MET A 62 4.33 6.29 -13.18
C MET A 62 5.01 5.01 -12.69
N GLY A 63 6.23 4.71 -13.13
CA GLY A 63 7.02 3.59 -12.61
C GLY A 63 7.35 3.70 -11.12
N LEU A 64 7.61 4.91 -10.61
CA LEU A 64 7.73 5.18 -9.17
C LEU A 64 6.38 5.06 -8.45
N GLY A 65 5.30 5.51 -9.10
CA GLY A 65 3.93 5.34 -8.63
C GLY A 65 3.55 3.86 -8.46
N GLU A 66 3.87 3.02 -9.44
CA GLU A 66 3.72 1.56 -9.37
C GLU A 66 4.51 0.97 -8.20
N ALA A 67 5.75 1.42 -7.97
CA ALA A 67 6.53 0.97 -6.83
C ALA A 67 5.87 1.31 -5.49
N GLY A 68 5.34 2.53 -5.36
CA GLY A 68 4.57 2.96 -4.20
C GLY A 68 3.26 2.18 -4.02
N LEU A 69 2.55 1.93 -5.11
CA LEU A 69 1.31 1.15 -5.12
C LEU A 69 1.54 -0.29 -4.66
N VAL A 70 2.57 -0.96 -5.18
CA VAL A 70 2.94 -2.32 -4.74
C VAL A 70 3.29 -2.32 -3.25
N ALA A 71 4.05 -1.31 -2.79
CA ALA A 71 4.35 -1.17 -1.37
C ALA A 71 3.09 -1.06 -0.51
N ALA A 72 2.11 -0.27 -0.96
CA ALA A 72 0.82 -0.10 -0.30
C ALA A 72 0.01 -1.40 -0.27
N ILE A 73 -0.10 -2.11 -1.40
CA ILE A 73 -0.83 -3.38 -1.53
C ILE A 73 -0.24 -4.44 -0.60
N VAL A 74 1.08 -4.65 -0.66
CA VAL A 74 1.76 -5.68 0.14
C VAL A 74 1.64 -5.38 1.64
N PHE A 75 1.78 -4.11 2.03
CA PHE A 75 1.56 -3.71 3.42
C PHE A 75 0.12 -3.96 3.85
N HIS A 76 -0.84 -3.53 3.03
CA HIS A 76 -2.27 -3.67 3.32
C HIS A 76 -2.65 -5.14 3.51
N ALA A 77 -2.17 -6.02 2.64
CA ALA A 77 -2.41 -7.46 2.72
C ALA A 77 -1.82 -8.09 4.00
N PHE A 78 -0.52 -7.88 4.27
CA PHE A 78 0.10 -8.47 5.47
C PHE A 78 -0.46 -7.91 6.77
N ASN A 79 -0.74 -6.60 6.83
CA ASN A 79 -1.35 -6.01 8.00
C ASN A 79 -2.82 -6.44 8.17
N GLY A 80 -3.56 -6.66 7.07
CA GLY A 80 -4.91 -7.24 7.10
C GLY A 80 -4.91 -8.65 7.70
N ILE A 81 -3.97 -9.51 7.28
CA ILE A 81 -3.78 -10.85 7.87
C ILE A 81 -3.45 -10.73 9.36
N ARG A 82 -2.58 -9.81 9.76
CA ARG A 82 -2.31 -9.53 11.19
C ARG A 82 -3.59 -9.17 11.93
N ILE A 83 -4.43 -8.30 11.39
CA ILE A 83 -5.69 -7.89 12.03
C ILE A 83 -6.61 -9.10 12.20
N ILE A 84 -6.80 -9.90 11.14
CA ILE A 84 -7.57 -11.16 11.21
C ILE A 84 -7.03 -12.08 12.32
N LEU A 85 -5.71 -12.27 12.39
CA LEU A 85 -5.11 -13.09 13.46
C LEU A 85 -5.32 -12.48 14.85
N VAL A 86 -5.25 -11.16 15.00
CA VAL A 86 -5.52 -10.50 16.29
C VAL A 86 -6.97 -10.71 16.73
N ASP A 87 -7.92 -10.65 15.80
CA ASP A 87 -9.35 -10.71 16.10
C ASP A 87 -9.85 -12.13 16.34
N PHE A 88 -9.36 -13.11 15.57
CA PHE A 88 -9.88 -14.48 15.60
C PHE A 88 -9.06 -15.47 16.43
N TRP A 89 -7.82 -15.13 16.82
CA TRP A 89 -7.02 -15.99 17.68
C TRP A 89 -7.13 -15.57 19.15
N ALA A 90 -7.44 -16.53 20.03
CA ALA A 90 -7.57 -16.28 21.47
C ALA A 90 -6.34 -15.60 22.13
N LYS A 91 -5.13 -15.78 21.57
CA LYS A 91 -3.90 -15.13 22.04
C LYS A 91 -3.46 -13.96 21.15
N GLY A 92 -4.27 -13.57 20.17
CA GLY A 92 -3.99 -12.51 19.20
C GLY A 92 -3.54 -11.20 19.85
N PRO A 93 -4.33 -10.61 20.77
CA PRO A 93 -3.95 -9.36 21.43
C PRO A 93 -2.63 -9.44 22.22
N LYS A 94 -2.32 -10.61 22.79
CA LYS A 94 -1.04 -10.85 23.50
C LYS A 94 0.17 -10.74 22.56
N TYR A 95 0.04 -11.18 21.31
CA TYR A 95 1.15 -11.23 20.36
C TYR A 95 1.11 -10.13 19.29
N GLN A 96 0.22 -9.14 19.40
CA GLN A 96 0.02 -8.10 18.38
C GLN A 96 1.29 -7.37 17.93
N LYS A 97 2.21 -7.11 18.86
CA LYS A 97 3.48 -6.40 18.59
C LYS A 97 4.45 -7.28 17.81
N ARG A 98 4.57 -8.55 18.21
CA ARG A 98 5.38 -9.53 17.49
C ARG A 98 4.84 -9.76 16.08
N MET A 99 3.52 -9.88 15.93
CA MET A 99 2.87 -10.00 14.63
C MET A 99 3.11 -8.78 13.74
N LEU A 100 3.10 -7.56 14.30
CA LEU A 100 3.42 -6.34 13.54
C LEU A 100 4.85 -6.39 12.98
N TRP A 101 5.84 -6.72 13.81
CA TRP A 101 7.23 -6.80 13.35
C TRP A 101 7.44 -7.91 12.32
N ILE A 102 6.78 -9.05 12.47
CA ILE A 102 6.81 -10.12 11.46
C ILE A 102 6.21 -9.63 10.14
N ALA A 103 5.03 -8.98 10.17
CA ALA A 103 4.39 -8.45 8.97
C ALA A 103 5.28 -7.39 8.27
N LEU A 104 5.94 -6.51 9.04
CA LEU A 104 6.89 -5.54 8.49
C LEU A 104 8.14 -6.21 7.91
N ALA A 105 8.68 -7.24 8.55
CA ALA A 105 9.82 -7.98 8.02
C ALA A 105 9.46 -8.67 6.70
N LEU A 106 8.31 -9.33 6.62
CA LEU A 106 7.81 -9.93 5.38
C LEU A 106 7.58 -8.88 4.29
N TRP A 107 7.03 -7.72 4.65
CA TRP A 107 6.90 -6.59 3.75
C TRP A 107 8.26 -6.12 3.20
N VAL A 108 9.27 -5.92 4.06
CA VAL A 108 10.62 -5.53 3.64
C VAL A 108 11.22 -6.57 2.71
N VAL A 109 11.10 -7.87 3.02
CA VAL A 109 11.63 -8.96 2.17
C VAL A 109 10.95 -8.96 0.80
N ALA A 110 9.62 -8.84 0.76
CA ALA A 110 8.88 -8.78 -0.49
C ALA A 110 9.29 -7.56 -1.34
N MET A 111 9.41 -6.38 -0.72
CA MET A 111 9.84 -5.16 -1.40
C MET A 111 11.30 -5.25 -1.85
N ALA A 112 12.18 -5.88 -1.07
CA ALA A 112 13.59 -6.10 -1.45
C ALA A 112 13.73 -7.02 -2.68
N GLY A 113 12.83 -7.99 -2.84
CA GLY A 113 12.78 -8.83 -4.05
C GLY A 113 12.21 -8.09 -5.26
N PHE A 114 11.23 -7.21 -5.05
CA PHE A 114 10.53 -6.50 -6.13
C PHE A 114 11.27 -5.24 -6.62
N LEU A 115 11.71 -4.37 -5.72
CA LEU A 115 12.20 -3.02 -6.03
C LEU A 115 13.40 -3.01 -6.98
N PRO A 116 14.44 -3.85 -6.82
CA PRO A 116 15.57 -3.81 -7.74
C PRO A 116 15.13 -4.05 -9.18
N ARG A 117 14.27 -5.04 -9.41
CA ARG A 117 13.76 -5.36 -10.75
C ARG A 117 12.91 -4.22 -11.30
N GLN A 118 12.02 -3.65 -10.48
CA GLN A 118 11.17 -2.54 -10.89
C GLN A 118 12.01 -1.30 -11.25
N LEU A 119 12.97 -0.92 -10.41
CA LEU A 119 13.80 0.25 -10.66
C LEU A 119 14.70 0.05 -11.88
N MET A 120 15.19 -1.17 -12.12
CA MET A 120 15.88 -1.51 -13.37
C MET A 120 14.97 -1.36 -14.60
N ASN A 121 13.70 -1.73 -14.53
CA ASN A 121 12.75 -1.49 -15.63
C ASN A 121 12.47 -0.01 -15.87
N VAL A 122 12.38 0.76 -14.79
CA VAL A 122 12.02 2.18 -14.82
C VAL A 122 13.18 3.05 -15.32
N PHE A 123 14.42 2.75 -14.92
CA PHE A 123 15.59 3.59 -15.21
C PHE A 123 16.64 2.93 -16.11
N GLY A 124 16.52 1.64 -16.40
CA GLY A 124 17.51 0.88 -17.15
C GLY A 124 17.60 1.21 -18.63
N GLY A 125 16.67 2.02 -19.17
CA GLY A 125 16.60 2.37 -20.59
C GLY A 125 16.28 1.15 -21.44
N ASN A 126 15.01 0.97 -21.81
CA ASN A 126 14.63 0.11 -22.92
C ASN A 126 14.47 0.97 -24.17
#